data_AF-A0A1Q7Z631-F1
#
_entry.id   AF-A0A1Q7Z631-F1
#
_cell.length_a   1.000
_cell.length_b   1.000
_cell.length_c   1.000
_cell.angle_alpha   90.00
_cell.angle_beta   90.00
_cell.angle_gamma   90.00
#
_symmetry.space_group_name_H-M   'P 1'
#
loop_
_entity.id
_entity.type
_entity.pdbx_description
1 polymer ?
#
loop_
_entity_poly.entity_id
_entity_poly.type
_entity_poly.pdbx_seq_one_letter_code
_entity_poly.pdbx_strand_id
1 'polypeptide(L)'
;DKQKVSTLQALERISKEFAVRRRDLSVCGLKDKQGRTEQLVGVLGGALGASEVVQSGDLRLKLIGRTAQPLTSANISANRFEVTVRDLSAEEAERVPESVAEVQRAGVVNYFDSQRFGFLKHGQGFLARHLLRGHWEAALKAFLATPSELDRSDDAKVKAFWRDHWGEWQLRAPHDAGKRYAPVLRRLREDPKDFKGAFLHIDRRVRTLALFELQSFIWNEGVKRYLAARVPASDLIGLRYQAGSLLFPRALPRALRDELWSTPFPLLAPESSFEDDLVRTSALGALRAQGLELRDLRVPDTPQLFFKHEERPLFVVPGKLRANEPRADELNRGRRKVNLSFTLPPGAYATLVVRRLLWFAADSRRSEQPVGRAWGRPLEEAARVPAPTRPNAPRQEKMGFRERQRKRKEARAANRAAAKK
;
A
#
# COMPACT_ATOMS: atom_id res chain seq x y z
N ASP A 1 -24.68 5.56 -7.79
CA ASP A 1 -24.38 4.11 -7.65
C ASP A 1 -23.39 3.73 -8.74
N LYS A 2 -22.38 2.94 -8.41
CA LYS A 2 -21.47 2.33 -9.39
C LYS A 2 -21.21 0.86 -9.05
N GLN A 3 -21.03 0.02 -10.08
CA GLN A 3 -20.66 -1.39 -9.94
C GLN A 3 -19.37 -1.68 -10.70
N LYS A 4 -18.38 -2.35 -10.08
CA LYS A 4 -17.09 -2.76 -10.71
C LYS A 4 -16.27 -1.64 -11.40
N VAL A 5 -16.60 -0.37 -11.14
CA VAL A 5 -15.95 0.82 -11.69
C VAL A 5 -15.26 1.58 -10.56
N SER A 6 -14.05 2.09 -10.77
CA SER A 6 -13.38 2.95 -9.77
C SER A 6 -13.99 4.35 -9.74
N THR A 7 -13.87 5.09 -8.62
CA THR A 7 -14.37 6.48 -8.57
C THR A 7 -13.76 7.35 -9.68
N LEU A 8 -12.46 7.20 -10.01
CA LEU A 8 -11.82 7.99 -11.06
C LEU A 8 -12.40 7.69 -12.45
N GLN A 9 -12.59 6.41 -12.78
CA GLN A 9 -13.23 5.99 -14.04
C GLN A 9 -14.68 6.47 -14.12
N ALA A 10 -15.43 6.44 -13.01
CA ALA A 10 -16.78 6.99 -12.98
C ALA A 10 -16.78 8.49 -13.29
N LEU A 11 -15.86 9.26 -12.69
CA LEU A 11 -15.74 10.70 -12.94
C LEU A 11 -15.31 11.01 -14.40
N GLU A 12 -14.46 10.18 -15.01
CA GLU A 12 -14.13 10.30 -16.43
C GLU A 12 -15.33 10.03 -17.34
N ARG A 13 -16.16 9.02 -17.02
CA ARG A 13 -17.40 8.74 -17.75
C ARG A 13 -18.37 9.91 -17.65
N ILE A 14 -18.60 10.43 -16.44
CA ILE A 14 -19.45 11.61 -16.18
C ILE A 14 -18.91 12.82 -16.97
N SER A 15 -17.60 13.05 -16.95
CA SER A 15 -16.97 14.15 -17.68
C SER A 15 -17.26 14.09 -19.19
N LYS A 16 -17.17 12.89 -19.79
CA LYS A 16 -17.44 12.68 -21.22
C LYS A 16 -18.93 12.77 -21.54
N GLU A 17 -19.77 12.11 -20.75
CA GLU A 17 -21.20 11.98 -21.01
C GLU A 17 -21.95 13.32 -20.89
N PHE A 18 -21.57 14.15 -19.90
CA PHE A 18 -22.22 15.45 -19.66
C PHE A 18 -21.39 16.64 -20.13
N ALA A 19 -20.32 16.41 -20.89
CA ALA A 19 -19.39 17.43 -21.38
C ALA A 19 -18.87 18.40 -20.28
N VAL A 20 -18.72 17.91 -19.05
CA VAL A 20 -18.20 18.68 -17.91
C VAL A 20 -16.71 18.44 -17.74
N ARG A 21 -15.94 19.45 -17.33
CA ARG A 21 -14.50 19.29 -17.17
C ARG A 21 -14.22 18.46 -15.91
N ARG A 22 -13.17 17.63 -15.94
CA ARG A 22 -12.80 16.80 -14.78
C ARG A 22 -12.57 17.59 -13.49
N ARG A 23 -12.09 18.84 -13.60
CA ARG A 23 -11.87 19.76 -12.46
C ARG A 23 -13.17 20.29 -11.83
N ASP A 24 -14.28 20.21 -12.56
CA ASP A 24 -15.60 20.68 -12.16
C ASP A 24 -16.39 19.57 -11.43
N LEU A 25 -15.76 18.40 -11.25
CA LEU A 25 -16.30 17.25 -10.55
C LEU A 25 -15.62 17.04 -9.19
N SER A 26 -16.42 16.94 -8.13
CA SER A 26 -15.97 16.79 -6.75
C SER A 26 -16.60 15.57 -6.07
N VAL A 27 -15.89 14.97 -5.12
CA VAL A 27 -16.34 13.78 -4.35
C VAL A 27 -15.83 13.87 -2.92
N CYS A 28 -16.54 13.26 -1.96
CA CYS A 28 -16.11 13.22 -0.56
C CYS A 28 -15.00 12.19 -0.27
N GLY A 29 -14.65 11.36 -1.25
CA GLY A 29 -13.62 10.33 -1.12
C GLY A 29 -13.64 9.35 -2.29
N LEU A 30 -12.67 8.45 -2.33
CA LEU A 30 -12.66 7.35 -3.30
C LEU A 30 -13.39 6.14 -2.70
N LYS A 31 -14.07 5.36 -3.55
CA LYS A 31 -14.71 4.10 -3.18
C LYS A 31 -14.07 2.97 -3.96
N ASP A 32 -14.08 1.79 -3.36
CA ASP A 32 -13.50 0.59 -3.96
C ASP A 32 -14.10 0.29 -5.33
N LYS A 33 -13.25 -0.13 -6.26
CA LYS A 33 -13.69 -0.62 -7.57
C LYS A 33 -14.47 -1.92 -7.43
N GLN A 34 -14.00 -2.82 -6.55
CA GLN A 34 -14.54 -4.15 -6.37
C GLN A 34 -15.72 -4.14 -5.41
N GLY A 35 -16.89 -3.77 -5.93
CA GLY A 35 -18.14 -3.76 -5.17
C GLY A 35 -19.21 -2.91 -5.84
N ARG A 36 -20.38 -2.89 -5.20
CA ARG A 36 -21.43 -1.91 -5.47
C ARG A 36 -21.29 -0.79 -4.46
N THR A 37 -21.17 0.45 -4.93
CA THR A 37 -20.89 1.58 -4.05
C THR A 37 -21.75 2.78 -4.40
N GLU A 38 -22.23 3.47 -3.38
CA GLU A 38 -22.96 4.72 -3.51
C GLU A 38 -22.17 5.85 -2.86
N GLN A 39 -22.13 7.01 -3.50
CA GLN A 39 -21.47 8.21 -3.01
C GLN A 39 -22.09 9.45 -3.65
N LEU A 40 -21.93 10.59 -2.98
CA LEU A 40 -22.25 11.89 -3.54
C LEU A 40 -21.15 12.34 -4.52
N VAL A 41 -21.58 12.93 -5.63
CA VAL A 41 -20.71 13.58 -6.62
C VAL A 41 -21.25 15.00 -6.83
N GLY A 42 -20.40 16.00 -6.64
CA GLY A 42 -20.73 17.38 -6.95
C GLY A 42 -20.34 17.69 -8.39
N VAL A 43 -21.27 18.26 -9.15
CA VAL A 43 -21.08 18.68 -10.54
C VAL A 43 -21.32 20.18 -10.63
N LEU A 44 -20.27 20.95 -10.92
CA LEU A 44 -20.38 22.40 -11.07
C LEU A 44 -21.16 22.74 -12.36
N GLY A 45 -21.97 23.79 -12.30
CA GLY A 45 -22.57 24.40 -13.50
C GLY A 45 -23.89 23.80 -13.99
N GLY A 46 -24.56 22.95 -13.20
CA GLY A 46 -25.93 22.51 -13.50
C GLY A 46 -26.10 21.69 -14.79
N ALA A 47 -25.00 21.24 -15.41
CA ALA A 47 -24.97 20.56 -16.70
C ALA A 47 -25.80 19.27 -16.77
N LEU A 48 -26.13 18.68 -15.61
CA LEU A 48 -27.03 17.53 -15.53
C LEU A 48 -28.50 17.86 -15.84
N GLY A 49 -28.87 19.14 -15.97
CA GLY A 49 -30.22 19.56 -16.38
C GLY A 49 -31.34 19.03 -15.46
N ALA A 50 -32.59 19.09 -15.92
CA ALA A 50 -33.78 18.62 -15.17
C ALA A 50 -33.90 17.08 -15.09
N SER A 51 -32.92 16.32 -15.59
CA SER A 51 -32.96 14.86 -15.53
C SER A 51 -32.76 14.39 -14.09
N GLU A 52 -33.82 13.88 -13.47
CA GLU A 52 -33.77 13.40 -12.08
C GLU A 52 -32.85 12.18 -11.92
N VAL A 53 -32.71 11.36 -12.96
CA VAL A 53 -31.91 10.13 -12.97
C VAL A 53 -31.23 9.94 -14.32
N VAL A 54 -29.94 9.59 -14.31
CA VAL A 54 -29.20 9.15 -15.51
C VAL A 54 -28.60 7.77 -15.26
N GLN A 55 -28.82 6.84 -16.19
CA GLN A 55 -28.28 5.48 -16.16
C GLN A 55 -27.37 5.26 -17.35
N SER A 56 -26.14 4.84 -17.09
CA SER A 56 -25.09 4.60 -18.09
C SER A 56 -24.33 3.33 -17.73
N GLY A 57 -24.83 2.18 -18.23
CA GLY A 57 -24.31 0.84 -17.90
C GLY A 57 -24.29 0.61 -16.38
N ASP A 58 -23.10 0.37 -15.84
CA ASP A 58 -22.85 0.14 -14.40
C ASP A 58 -22.85 1.41 -13.53
N LEU A 59 -23.21 2.57 -14.09
CA LEU A 59 -23.26 3.85 -13.39
C LEU A 59 -24.70 4.37 -13.37
N ARG A 60 -25.15 4.77 -12.18
CA ARG A 60 -26.42 5.49 -11.99
C ARG A 60 -26.20 6.78 -11.21
N LEU A 61 -26.66 7.88 -11.78
CA LEU A 61 -26.73 9.18 -11.14
C LEU A 61 -28.18 9.51 -10.80
N LYS A 62 -28.40 10.09 -9.63
CA LYS A 62 -29.69 10.64 -9.21
C LYS A 62 -29.43 12.02 -8.64
N LEU A 63 -30.18 13.03 -9.07
CA LEU A 63 -30.10 14.36 -8.48
C LEU A 63 -30.69 14.30 -7.06
N ILE A 64 -29.88 14.63 -6.06
CA ILE A 64 -30.29 14.65 -4.64
C ILE A 64 -30.57 16.08 -4.16
N GLY A 65 -29.85 17.06 -4.71
CA GLY A 65 -29.98 18.45 -4.32
C GLY A 65 -28.86 19.31 -4.89
N ARG A 66 -28.79 20.56 -4.43
CA ARG A 66 -27.78 21.56 -4.83
C ARG A 66 -27.08 22.10 -3.59
N THR A 67 -25.82 22.49 -3.75
CA THR A 67 -25.01 23.13 -2.71
C THR A 67 -24.19 24.24 -3.35
N ALA A 68 -23.89 25.29 -2.58
CA ALA A 68 -23.06 26.40 -3.04
C ALA A 68 -21.57 26.05 -3.13
N GLN A 69 -21.12 25.01 -2.41
CA GLN A 69 -19.72 24.64 -2.29
C GLN A 69 -19.44 23.24 -2.86
N PRO A 70 -18.27 23.01 -3.48
CA PRO A 70 -17.85 21.68 -3.92
C PRO A 70 -17.80 20.67 -2.77
N LEU A 71 -18.00 19.39 -3.09
CA LEU A 71 -17.85 18.32 -2.10
C LEU A 71 -16.38 18.10 -1.76
N THR A 72 -16.10 17.96 -0.48
CA THR A 72 -14.77 17.69 0.08
C THR A 72 -14.83 16.49 1.02
N SER A 73 -13.68 16.01 1.48
CA SER A 73 -13.61 14.97 2.51
C SER A 73 -14.22 15.36 3.84
N ALA A 74 -14.50 16.64 4.09
CA ALA A 74 -15.24 17.09 5.27
C ALA A 74 -16.74 16.77 5.19
N ASN A 75 -17.28 16.51 3.99
CA ASN A 75 -18.69 16.23 3.77
C ASN A 75 -19.05 14.73 3.92
N ILE A 76 -18.21 13.93 4.57
CA ILE A 76 -18.50 12.52 4.88
C ILE A 76 -18.35 12.26 6.37
N SER A 77 -19.43 11.82 7.00
CA SER A 77 -19.44 11.43 8.42
C SER A 77 -19.12 9.95 8.62
N ALA A 78 -19.56 9.08 7.70
CA ALA A 78 -19.32 7.65 7.78
C ALA A 78 -19.47 6.95 6.43
N ASN A 79 -18.98 5.72 6.37
CA ASN A 79 -19.25 4.74 5.33
C ASN A 79 -20.06 3.60 5.92
N ARG A 80 -21.19 3.25 5.31
CA ARG A 80 -21.96 2.04 5.63
C ARG A 80 -21.49 0.90 4.75
N PHE A 81 -21.20 -0.24 5.36
CA PHE A 81 -20.75 -1.45 4.70
C PHE A 81 -21.79 -2.55 4.87
N GLU A 82 -22.01 -3.29 3.79
CA GLU A 82 -22.66 -4.59 3.79
C GLU A 82 -21.68 -5.56 3.13
N VAL A 83 -21.23 -6.56 3.89
CA VAL A 83 -20.19 -7.50 3.46
C VAL A 83 -20.75 -8.91 3.55
N THR A 84 -20.69 -9.66 2.46
CA THR A 84 -20.98 -11.10 2.48
C THR A 84 -19.67 -11.84 2.63
N VAL A 85 -19.49 -12.50 3.77
CA VAL A 85 -18.38 -13.42 4.01
C VAL A 85 -18.82 -14.80 3.57
N ARG A 86 -18.00 -15.46 2.76
CA ARG A 86 -18.28 -16.73 2.09
C ARG A 86 -17.27 -17.79 2.48
N ASP A 87 -17.53 -19.03 2.07
CA ASP A 87 -16.64 -20.17 2.26
C ASP A 87 -16.31 -20.43 3.75
N LEU A 88 -17.27 -20.28 4.66
CA LEU A 88 -17.10 -20.61 6.07
C LEU A 88 -17.46 -22.08 6.33
N SER A 89 -16.74 -22.75 7.24
CA SER A 89 -17.23 -24.02 7.81
C SER A 89 -18.47 -23.75 8.68
N ALA A 90 -19.19 -24.80 9.06
CA ALA A 90 -20.30 -24.67 10.02
C ALA A 90 -19.79 -24.08 11.35
N GLU A 91 -18.69 -24.62 11.87
CA GLU A 91 -18.04 -24.18 13.11
C GLU A 91 -17.56 -22.73 13.03
N GLU A 92 -16.94 -22.32 11.91
CA GLU A 92 -16.50 -20.94 11.71
C GLU A 92 -17.69 -19.97 11.71
N ALA A 93 -18.81 -20.36 11.08
CA ALA A 93 -19.99 -19.53 11.00
C ALA A 93 -20.71 -19.38 12.35
N GLU A 94 -20.75 -20.44 13.17
CA GLU A 94 -21.34 -20.45 14.51
C GLU A 94 -20.58 -19.56 15.51
N ARG A 95 -19.29 -19.31 15.27
CA ARG A 95 -18.45 -18.44 16.11
C ARG A 95 -18.59 -16.95 15.83
N VAL A 96 -19.22 -16.57 14.71
CA VAL A 96 -19.34 -15.16 14.32
C VAL A 96 -20.10 -14.31 15.36
N PRO A 97 -21.24 -14.74 15.93
CA PRO A 97 -21.98 -13.94 16.92
C PRO A 97 -21.15 -13.62 18.17
N GLU A 98 -20.37 -14.57 18.69
CA GLU A 98 -19.47 -14.34 19.84
C GLU A 98 -18.42 -13.30 19.49
N SER A 99 -17.79 -13.41 18.32
CA SER A 99 -16.78 -12.46 17.85
C SER A 99 -17.35 -11.06 17.61
N VAL A 100 -18.61 -10.94 17.17
CA VAL A 100 -19.33 -9.66 17.12
C VAL A 100 -19.44 -9.04 18.51
N ALA A 101 -19.81 -9.82 19.53
CA ALA A 101 -19.91 -9.34 20.90
C ALA A 101 -18.54 -8.91 21.46
N GLU A 102 -17.46 -9.65 21.14
CA GLU A 102 -16.09 -9.21 21.46
C GLU A 102 -15.77 -7.85 20.85
N VAL A 103 -16.02 -7.68 19.55
CA VAL A 103 -15.72 -6.42 18.84
C VAL A 103 -16.55 -5.25 19.38
N GLN A 104 -17.80 -5.49 19.76
CA GLN A 104 -18.64 -4.46 20.39
C GLN A 104 -18.10 -4.04 21.77
N ARG A 105 -17.50 -4.97 22.53
CA ARG A 105 -16.92 -4.69 23.85
C ARG A 105 -15.53 -4.08 23.77
N ALA A 106 -14.65 -4.58 22.89
CA ALA A 106 -13.24 -4.18 22.83
C ALA A 106 -12.97 -3.10 21.76
N GLY A 107 -13.81 -3.00 20.73
CA GLY A 107 -13.56 -2.20 19.54
C GLY A 107 -12.59 -2.87 18.58
N VAL A 108 -12.15 -2.12 17.57
CA VAL A 108 -11.13 -2.54 16.60
C VAL A 108 -10.00 -1.52 16.63
N VAL A 109 -8.75 -1.99 16.80
CA VAL A 109 -7.58 -1.10 16.70
C VAL A 109 -7.52 -0.51 15.29
N ASN A 110 -7.39 0.81 15.19
CA ASN A 110 -7.56 1.57 13.96
C ASN A 110 -6.29 1.60 13.09
N TYR A 111 -5.68 0.43 12.90
CA TYR A 111 -4.47 0.25 12.08
C TYR A 111 -4.66 0.71 10.63
N PHE A 112 -3.53 0.94 9.96
CA PHE A 112 -3.46 0.99 8.52
C PHE A 112 -3.39 -0.45 7.97
N ASP A 113 -4.34 -0.85 7.14
CA ASP A 113 -4.36 -2.19 6.55
C ASP A 113 -3.50 -2.30 5.27
N SER A 114 -3.32 -3.52 4.77
CA SER A 114 -2.54 -3.89 3.58
C SER A 114 -2.78 -3.00 2.35
N GLN A 115 -3.98 -2.45 2.19
CA GLN A 115 -4.30 -1.52 1.10
C GLN A 115 -3.49 -0.20 1.14
N ARG A 116 -2.99 0.19 2.32
CA ARG A 116 -2.11 1.35 2.51
C ARG A 116 -0.67 1.09 2.05
N PHE A 117 -0.28 -0.18 1.94
CA PHE A 117 1.10 -0.62 1.68
C PHE A 117 1.26 -1.08 0.23
N GLY A 118 0.83 -0.22 -0.70
CA GLY A 118 0.80 -0.55 -2.13
C GLY A 118 2.19 -0.79 -2.70
N PHE A 119 3.18 0.03 -2.35
CA PHE A 119 4.54 -0.13 -2.84
C PHE A 119 5.16 -1.42 -2.31
N LEU A 120 4.99 -1.70 -1.01
CA LEU A 120 5.45 -2.95 -0.41
C LEU A 120 4.78 -4.18 -1.01
N LYS A 121 3.46 -4.14 -1.25
CA LYS A 121 2.71 -5.22 -1.92
C LYS A 121 3.30 -5.57 -3.28
N HIS A 122 3.78 -4.58 -4.01
CA HIS A 122 4.36 -4.73 -5.34
C HIS A 122 5.89 -4.96 -5.31
N GLY A 123 6.46 -5.26 -4.14
CA GLY A 123 7.90 -5.56 -3.99
C GLY A 123 8.82 -4.34 -4.03
N GLN A 124 8.26 -3.13 -4.12
CA GLN A 124 9.02 -1.88 -4.26
C GLN A 124 9.61 -1.40 -2.94
N GLY A 125 9.15 -1.97 -1.82
CA GLY A 125 9.56 -1.57 -0.47
C GLY A 125 9.09 -0.17 -0.10
N PHE A 126 9.69 0.39 0.96
CA PHE A 126 9.38 1.74 1.43
C PHE A 126 10.21 2.77 0.68
N LEU A 127 9.65 3.35 -0.40
CA LEU A 127 10.30 4.40 -1.20
C LEU A 127 10.82 5.55 -0.32
N ALA A 128 10.06 5.94 0.70
CA ALA A 128 10.46 6.98 1.65
C ALA A 128 11.83 6.74 2.28
N ARG A 129 12.25 5.49 2.53
CA ARG A 129 13.58 5.21 3.10
C ARG A 129 14.72 5.68 2.20
N HIS A 130 14.54 5.59 0.88
CA HIS A 130 15.50 6.12 -0.09
C HIS A 130 15.43 7.64 -0.15
N LEU A 131 14.23 8.22 -0.14
CA LEU A 131 14.00 9.67 -0.18
C LEU A 131 14.62 10.39 1.02
N LEU A 132 14.44 9.87 2.23
CA LEU A 132 15.01 10.44 3.47
C LEU A 132 16.55 10.50 3.43
N ARG A 133 17.19 9.60 2.69
CA ARG A 133 18.66 9.55 2.53
C ARG A 133 19.16 10.32 1.30
N GLY A 134 18.27 10.96 0.53
CA GLY A 134 18.62 11.59 -0.74
C GLY A 134 19.04 10.60 -1.84
N HIS A 135 18.75 9.29 -1.69
CA HIS A 135 19.06 8.26 -2.68
C HIS A 135 18.00 8.25 -3.80
N TRP A 136 17.92 9.33 -4.58
CA TRP A 136 16.89 9.57 -5.58
C TRP A 136 16.84 8.51 -6.69
N GLU A 137 17.99 8.05 -7.16
CA GLU A 137 18.05 6.98 -8.16
C GLU A 137 17.40 5.69 -7.65
N ALA A 138 17.76 5.28 -6.43
CA ALA A 138 17.18 4.07 -5.82
C ALA A 138 15.67 4.20 -5.61
N ALA A 139 15.20 5.39 -5.16
CA ALA A 139 13.76 5.66 -5.03
C ALA A 139 13.03 5.57 -6.38
N LEU A 140 13.61 6.15 -7.44
CA LEU A 140 13.02 6.13 -8.77
C LEU A 140 13.05 4.72 -9.38
N LYS A 141 14.13 3.97 -9.18
CA LYS A 141 14.26 2.58 -9.63
C LYS A 141 13.26 1.66 -8.93
N ALA A 142 13.09 1.82 -7.61
CA ALA A 142 12.04 1.13 -6.86
C ALA A 142 10.65 1.46 -7.42
N PHE A 143 10.39 2.71 -7.80
CA PHE A 143 9.11 3.13 -8.38
C PHE A 143 8.85 2.57 -9.80
N LEU A 144 9.81 2.76 -10.70
CA LEU A 144 9.65 2.61 -12.15
C LEU A 144 10.11 1.25 -12.68
N ALA A 145 10.99 0.55 -11.96
CA ALA A 145 11.73 -0.61 -12.45
C ALA A 145 11.65 -1.83 -11.52
N THR A 146 10.59 -1.91 -10.70
CA THR A 146 10.32 -3.07 -9.83
C THR A 146 8.98 -3.69 -10.22
N PRO A 147 8.98 -4.68 -11.13
CA PRO A 147 7.78 -5.41 -11.48
C PRO A 147 7.33 -6.30 -10.31
N SER A 148 6.02 -6.34 -10.08
CA SER A 148 5.42 -7.18 -9.06
C SER A 148 5.17 -8.58 -9.64
N GLU A 149 5.68 -9.63 -9.00
CA GLU A 149 5.45 -11.03 -9.40
C GLU A 149 3.95 -11.39 -9.41
N LEU A 150 3.17 -10.73 -8.56
CA LEU A 150 1.72 -10.92 -8.43
C LEU A 150 0.91 -10.11 -9.45
N ASP A 151 1.55 -9.26 -10.26
CA ASP A 151 0.88 -8.33 -11.15
C ASP A 151 1.15 -8.70 -12.62
N ARG A 152 0.08 -9.06 -13.34
CA ARG A 152 0.14 -9.39 -14.78
C ARG A 152 -0.33 -8.24 -15.66
N SER A 153 -0.53 -7.05 -15.10
CA SER A 153 -0.94 -5.87 -15.84
C SER A 153 0.15 -5.38 -16.80
N ASP A 154 -0.26 -4.56 -17.78
CA ASP A 154 0.69 -3.84 -18.64
C ASP A 154 1.64 -2.96 -17.84
N ASP A 155 1.18 -2.50 -16.68
CA ASP A 155 1.95 -2.05 -15.53
C ASP A 155 3.28 -2.76 -15.30
N ALA A 156 3.15 -4.00 -14.85
CA ALA A 156 4.27 -4.85 -14.50
C ALA A 156 5.21 -5.07 -15.69
N LYS A 157 4.67 -5.17 -16.92
CA LYS A 157 5.49 -5.29 -18.14
C LYS A 157 6.33 -4.04 -18.40
N VAL A 158 5.76 -2.84 -18.23
CA VAL A 158 6.53 -1.58 -18.34
C VAL A 158 7.62 -1.51 -17.28
N LYS A 159 7.34 -1.92 -16.05
CA LYS A 159 8.36 -1.94 -15.00
C LYS A 159 9.45 -2.98 -15.27
N ALA A 160 9.12 -4.14 -15.80
CA ALA A 160 10.09 -5.14 -16.22
C ALA A 160 10.99 -4.61 -17.34
N PHE A 161 10.41 -3.93 -18.33
CA PHE A 161 11.17 -3.27 -19.38
C PHE A 161 12.20 -2.28 -18.80
N TRP A 162 11.78 -1.38 -17.90
CA TRP A 162 12.71 -0.40 -17.30
C TRP A 162 13.71 -1.01 -16.32
N ARG A 163 13.43 -2.17 -15.73
CA ARG A 163 14.40 -2.94 -14.96
C ARG A 163 15.56 -3.41 -15.84
N ASP A 164 15.24 -3.90 -17.03
CA ASP A 164 16.19 -4.52 -17.94
C ASP A 164 16.95 -3.45 -18.79
N HIS A 165 16.37 -2.26 -18.94
CA HIS A 165 16.89 -1.13 -19.73
C HIS A 165 17.17 0.14 -18.90
N TRP A 166 17.59 -0.03 -17.64
CA TRP A 166 17.83 1.11 -16.75
C TRP A 166 18.98 2.00 -17.28
N GLY A 167 18.70 3.29 -17.51
CA GLY A 167 19.66 4.24 -18.09
C GLY A 167 19.50 4.46 -19.60
N GLU A 168 18.81 3.56 -20.30
CA GLU A 168 18.58 3.65 -21.76
C GLU A 168 17.34 4.50 -22.09
N TRP A 169 17.32 5.75 -21.64
CA TRP A 169 16.13 6.61 -21.67
C TRP A 169 15.60 6.93 -23.07
N GLN A 170 16.42 6.78 -24.11
CA GLN A 170 16.02 6.89 -25.51
C GLN A 170 14.98 5.85 -25.93
N LEU A 171 14.92 4.71 -25.22
CA LEU A 171 13.98 3.64 -25.53
C LEU A 171 12.54 4.01 -25.15
N ARG A 172 11.60 3.22 -25.68
CA ARG A 172 10.17 3.32 -25.38
C ARG A 172 9.65 1.94 -25.00
N ALA A 173 9.06 1.83 -23.82
CA ALA A 173 8.38 0.61 -23.41
C ALA A 173 7.22 0.33 -24.38
N PRO A 174 7.10 -0.88 -24.96
CA PRO A 174 6.13 -1.20 -26.01
C PRO A 174 4.70 -1.47 -25.48
N HIS A 175 4.33 -0.84 -24.35
CA HIS A 175 3.06 -1.07 -23.66
C HIS A 175 2.34 0.24 -23.39
N ASP A 176 1.02 0.25 -23.53
CA ASP A 176 0.18 1.45 -23.40
C ASP A 176 0.28 2.12 -22.01
N ALA A 177 0.47 1.31 -20.97
CA ALA A 177 0.69 1.79 -19.61
C ALA A 177 1.93 2.69 -19.49
N GLY A 178 2.88 2.61 -20.44
CA GLY A 178 4.08 3.44 -20.50
C GLY A 178 3.77 4.95 -20.58
N LYS A 179 2.62 5.33 -21.14
CA LYS A 179 2.20 6.73 -21.32
C LYS A 179 2.18 7.50 -19.99
N ARG A 180 1.85 6.85 -18.88
CA ARG A 180 1.77 7.49 -17.56
C ARG A 180 3.14 7.92 -17.01
N TYR A 181 4.22 7.30 -17.49
CA TYR A 181 5.59 7.60 -17.07
C TYR A 181 6.26 8.64 -17.99
N ALA A 182 5.57 9.11 -19.04
CA ALA A 182 6.13 10.02 -20.02
C ALA A 182 6.73 11.31 -19.41
N PRO A 183 6.11 11.97 -18.40
CA PRO A 183 6.73 13.14 -17.76
C PRO A 183 8.08 12.83 -17.10
N VAL A 184 8.17 11.69 -16.40
CA VAL A 184 9.39 11.23 -15.73
C VAL A 184 10.48 10.92 -16.77
N LEU A 185 10.14 10.16 -17.81
CA LEU A 185 11.07 9.76 -18.85
C LEU A 185 11.54 10.93 -19.72
N ARG A 186 10.69 11.94 -19.94
CA ARG A 186 11.09 13.17 -20.63
C ARG A 186 12.22 13.86 -19.88
N ARG A 187 12.08 14.00 -18.55
CA ARG A 187 13.12 14.60 -17.72
C ARG A 187 14.45 13.84 -17.80
N LEU A 188 14.40 12.50 -17.73
CA LEU A 188 15.60 11.66 -17.83
C LEU A 188 16.25 11.68 -19.23
N ARG A 189 15.51 12.00 -20.29
CA ARG A 189 16.09 12.20 -21.63
C ARG A 189 16.81 13.54 -21.76
N GLU A 190 16.32 14.57 -21.07
CA GLU A 190 16.96 15.88 -21.02
C GLU A 190 18.21 15.86 -20.13
N ASP A 191 18.12 15.23 -18.96
CA ASP A 191 19.23 15.04 -18.02
C ASP A 191 19.19 13.61 -17.45
N PRO A 192 20.04 12.70 -17.97
CA PRO A 192 20.08 11.29 -17.55
C PRO A 192 20.41 11.04 -16.08
N LYS A 193 20.94 12.04 -15.36
CA LYS A 193 21.35 11.93 -13.95
C LYS A 193 20.41 12.68 -13.00
N ASP A 194 19.47 13.47 -13.49
CA ASP A 194 18.51 14.19 -12.63
C ASP A 194 17.35 13.30 -12.14
N PHE A 195 17.69 12.32 -11.30
CA PHE A 195 16.71 11.43 -10.69
C PHE A 195 15.77 12.14 -9.74
N LYS A 196 16.22 13.21 -9.07
CA LYS A 196 15.39 14.03 -8.18
C LYS A 196 14.31 14.75 -8.98
N GLY A 197 14.69 15.48 -10.03
CA GLY A 197 13.75 16.14 -10.92
C GLY A 197 12.80 15.16 -11.60
N ALA A 198 13.29 14.01 -12.04
CA ALA A 198 12.45 12.95 -12.62
C ALA A 198 11.43 12.41 -11.60
N PHE A 199 11.83 12.13 -10.36
CA PHE A 199 10.93 11.69 -9.30
C PHE A 199 9.84 12.75 -9.00
N LEU A 200 10.20 14.04 -9.05
CA LEU A 200 9.27 15.16 -8.86
C LEU A 200 8.28 15.35 -10.03
N HIS A 201 8.41 14.61 -11.13
CA HIS A 201 7.40 14.54 -12.20
C HIS A 201 6.36 13.41 -12.01
N ILE A 202 6.55 12.52 -11.03
CA ILE A 202 5.53 11.54 -10.62
C ILE A 202 4.33 12.28 -10.05
N ASP A 203 3.09 11.84 -10.30
CA ASP A 203 1.89 12.51 -9.75
C ASP A 203 2.02 12.80 -8.23
N ARG A 204 1.62 14.01 -7.82
CA ARG A 204 1.77 14.49 -6.44
C ARG A 204 1.19 13.51 -5.43
N ARG A 205 0.02 12.92 -5.70
CA ARG A 205 -0.64 11.98 -4.76
C ARG A 205 0.18 10.71 -4.59
N VAL A 206 0.77 10.20 -5.69
CA VAL A 206 1.63 9.01 -5.65
C VAL A 206 2.89 9.28 -4.84
N ARG A 207 3.51 10.47 -4.99
CA ARG A 207 4.66 10.86 -4.17
C ARG A 207 4.29 10.98 -2.69
N THR A 208 3.13 11.56 -2.38
CA THR A 208 2.64 11.65 -1.00
C THR A 208 2.38 10.25 -0.39
N LEU A 209 1.80 9.33 -1.17
CA LEU A 209 1.60 7.94 -0.74
C LEU A 209 2.91 7.26 -0.34
N ALA A 210 4.02 7.56 -1.01
CA ALA A 210 5.32 6.98 -0.69
C ALA A 210 5.78 7.33 0.74
N LEU A 211 5.53 8.57 1.19
CA LEU A 211 5.83 9.01 2.56
C LEU A 211 4.85 8.40 3.56
N PHE A 212 3.54 8.47 3.25
CA PHE A 212 2.49 7.94 4.13
C PHE A 212 2.61 6.44 4.37
N GLU A 213 3.12 5.66 3.42
CA GLU A 213 3.33 4.23 3.62
C GLU A 213 4.33 3.94 4.75
N LEU A 214 5.46 4.64 4.80
CA LEU A 214 6.43 4.52 5.90
C LEU A 214 5.85 5.06 7.22
N GLN A 215 5.18 6.21 7.17
CA GLN A 215 4.57 6.83 8.35
C GLN A 215 3.49 5.91 8.98
N SER A 216 2.66 5.29 8.14
CA SER A 216 1.64 4.32 8.53
C SER A 216 2.24 3.05 9.12
N PHE A 217 3.38 2.59 8.58
CA PHE A 217 4.10 1.44 9.12
C PHE A 217 4.59 1.73 10.54
N ILE A 218 5.26 2.86 10.73
CA ILE A 218 5.77 3.29 12.05
C ILE A 218 4.61 3.44 13.04
N TRP A 219 3.47 4.00 12.60
CA TRP A 219 2.26 4.08 13.42
C TRP A 219 1.78 2.70 13.87
N ASN A 220 1.63 1.74 12.94
CA ASN A 220 1.21 0.38 13.27
C ASN A 220 2.17 -0.29 14.27
N GLU A 221 3.47 -0.15 14.04
CA GLU A 221 4.51 -0.69 14.91
C GLU A 221 4.55 -0.02 16.29
N GLY A 222 4.25 1.28 16.36
CA GLY A 222 4.14 2.02 17.62
C GLY A 222 2.93 1.57 18.44
N VAL A 223 1.78 1.46 17.80
CA VAL A 223 0.55 0.97 18.45
C VAL A 223 0.70 -0.46 18.94
N LYS A 224 1.40 -1.34 18.22
CA LYS A 224 1.70 -2.69 18.72
C LYS A 224 2.51 -2.67 20.01
N ARG A 225 3.56 -1.84 20.09
CA ARG A 225 4.37 -1.67 21.31
C ARG A 225 3.51 -1.14 22.45
N TYR A 226 2.68 -0.14 22.14
CA TYR A 226 1.77 0.48 23.10
C TYR A 226 0.77 -0.53 23.68
N LEU A 227 0.12 -1.33 22.83
CA LEU A 227 -0.82 -2.36 23.29
C LEU A 227 -0.13 -3.49 24.06
N ALA A 228 1.03 -3.95 23.60
CA ALA A 228 1.78 -5.03 24.27
C ALA A 228 2.25 -4.65 25.68
N ALA A 229 2.47 -3.35 25.95
CA ALA A 229 2.81 -2.86 27.28
C ALA A 229 1.61 -2.78 28.24
N ARG A 230 0.37 -2.84 27.73
CA ARG A 230 -0.85 -2.52 28.48
C ARG A 230 -1.86 -3.66 28.56
N VAL A 231 -1.80 -4.61 27.63
CA VAL A 231 -2.75 -5.72 27.51
C VAL A 231 -2.00 -7.04 27.66
N PRO A 232 -2.45 -7.97 28.53
CA PRO A 232 -1.86 -9.29 28.67
C PRO A 232 -1.80 -10.02 27.33
N ALA A 233 -0.71 -10.75 27.09
CA ALA A 233 -0.53 -11.47 25.83
C ALA A 233 -1.64 -12.51 25.56
N SER A 234 -2.23 -13.09 26.61
CA SER A 234 -3.37 -14.01 26.53
C SER A 234 -4.64 -13.37 25.94
N ASP A 235 -4.78 -12.06 26.08
CA ASP A 235 -5.92 -11.29 25.57
C ASP A 235 -5.66 -10.68 24.21
N LEU A 236 -4.48 -10.90 23.62
CA LEU A 236 -4.10 -10.38 22.32
C LEU A 236 -4.12 -11.47 21.25
N ILE A 237 -4.65 -11.12 20.08
CA ILE A 237 -4.56 -11.93 18.87
C ILE A 237 -3.74 -11.22 17.79
N GLY A 238 -2.95 -12.01 17.06
CA GLY A 238 -2.10 -11.53 15.98
C GLY A 238 -2.73 -11.78 14.61
N LEU A 239 -2.83 -10.73 13.78
CA LEU A 239 -3.35 -10.84 12.40
C LEU A 239 -2.30 -10.39 11.38
N ARG A 240 -1.95 -11.25 10.40
CA ARG A 240 -0.93 -10.96 9.37
C ARG A 240 -1.40 -9.99 8.31
N TYR A 241 -0.60 -9.00 7.94
CA TYR A 241 -0.90 -8.08 6.87
C TYR A 241 0.33 -7.86 5.99
N GLN A 242 0.22 -7.02 4.96
CA GLN A 242 1.29 -6.82 3.98
C GLN A 242 2.66 -6.48 4.60
N ALA A 243 2.70 -5.71 5.69
CA ALA A 243 3.94 -5.30 6.35
C ALA A 243 4.19 -6.02 7.69
N GLY A 244 3.67 -7.24 7.88
CA GLY A 244 3.98 -8.07 9.06
C GLY A 244 2.74 -8.57 9.79
N SER A 245 2.61 -8.26 11.08
CA SER A 245 1.45 -8.61 11.92
C SER A 245 0.93 -7.39 12.67
N LEU A 246 -0.34 -7.47 13.05
CA LEU A 246 -1.09 -6.49 13.84
C LEU A 246 -1.61 -7.18 15.11
N LEU A 247 -1.75 -6.44 16.22
CA LEU A 247 -2.23 -6.98 17.50
C LEU A 247 -3.61 -6.42 17.83
N PHE A 248 -4.57 -7.28 18.14
CA PHE A 248 -5.91 -6.85 18.54
C PHE A 248 -6.28 -7.46 19.88
N PRO A 249 -6.89 -6.70 20.80
CA PRO A 249 -7.44 -7.27 22.02
C PRO A 249 -8.72 -8.07 21.74
N ARG A 250 -8.88 -9.18 22.46
CA ARG A 250 -10.12 -9.97 22.58
C ARG A 250 -11.03 -9.47 23.68
N ALA A 251 -10.43 -9.11 24.80
CA ALA A 251 -11.10 -8.51 25.94
C ALA A 251 -10.30 -7.31 26.43
N LEU A 252 -11.00 -6.34 27.00
CA LEU A 252 -10.42 -5.19 27.68
C LEU A 252 -11.23 -4.93 28.96
N PRO A 253 -10.57 -4.73 30.12
CA PRO A 253 -11.23 -4.18 31.29
C PRO A 253 -11.88 -2.84 30.95
N ARG A 254 -13.06 -2.55 31.52
CA ARG A 254 -13.86 -1.36 31.17
C ARG A 254 -13.06 -0.05 31.26
N ALA A 255 -12.31 0.14 32.35
CA ALA A 255 -11.50 1.34 32.55
C ALA A 255 -10.43 1.50 31.45
N LEU A 256 -9.68 0.43 31.17
CA LEU A 256 -8.66 0.44 30.12
C LEU A 256 -9.27 0.64 28.74
N ARG A 257 -10.44 0.05 28.45
CA ARG A 257 -11.16 0.26 27.20
C ARG A 257 -11.52 1.72 27.00
N ASP A 258 -12.15 2.34 27.99
CA ASP A 258 -12.64 3.72 27.90
C ASP A 258 -11.46 4.69 27.69
N GLU A 259 -10.33 4.42 28.33
CA GLU A 259 -9.08 5.15 28.11
C GLU A 259 -8.49 4.93 26.70
N LEU A 260 -8.37 3.67 26.25
CA LEU A 260 -7.81 3.37 24.93
C LEU A 260 -8.68 3.90 23.78
N TRP A 261 -10.00 4.00 23.99
CA TRP A 261 -10.93 4.57 23.01
C TRP A 261 -10.83 6.09 22.90
N SER A 262 -10.44 6.79 23.96
CA SER A 262 -10.21 8.24 23.96
C SER A 262 -8.77 8.62 23.62
N THR A 263 -7.83 7.68 23.68
CA THR A 263 -6.40 7.91 23.37
C THR A 263 -6.19 8.10 21.85
N PRO A 264 -5.67 9.25 21.40
CA PRO A 264 -5.13 9.37 20.06
C PRO A 264 -3.70 8.79 20.00
N PHE A 265 -3.24 8.45 18.80
CA PHE A 265 -1.88 7.99 18.57
C PHE A 265 -1.27 8.73 17.35
N PRO A 266 -0.05 9.27 17.47
CA PRO A 266 0.49 10.21 16.49
C PRO A 266 1.07 9.51 15.26
N LEU A 267 0.72 10.03 14.08
CA LEU A 267 1.56 9.88 12.89
C LEU A 267 2.76 10.83 13.01
N LEU A 268 3.96 10.26 13.04
CA LEU A 268 5.17 11.04 13.35
C LEU A 268 5.64 11.91 12.17
N ALA A 269 6.16 13.08 12.53
CA ALA A 269 6.82 14.07 11.68
C ALA A 269 7.94 14.75 12.50
N PRO A 270 8.85 15.53 11.88
CA PRO A 270 10.03 16.07 12.56
C PRO A 270 9.73 16.88 13.82
N GLU A 271 8.62 17.61 13.82
CA GLU A 271 8.19 18.48 14.91
C GLU A 271 7.14 17.83 15.82
N SER A 272 7.00 16.50 15.81
CA SER A 272 6.01 15.81 16.65
C SER A 272 6.31 16.00 18.14
N SER A 273 5.28 16.44 18.87
CA SER A 273 5.23 16.47 20.32
C SER A 273 4.31 15.34 20.84
N PHE A 274 4.35 15.10 22.15
CA PHE A 274 3.61 14.04 22.81
C PHE A 274 3.12 14.53 24.17
N GLU A 275 1.87 14.22 24.50
CA GLU A 275 1.29 14.47 25.82
C GLU A 275 1.48 13.27 26.76
N ASP A 276 1.34 12.05 26.22
CA ASP A 276 1.47 10.79 26.96
C ASP A 276 2.87 10.15 26.78
N ASP A 277 3.50 9.82 27.90
CA ASP A 277 4.86 9.25 27.94
C ASP A 277 4.94 7.83 27.34
N LEU A 278 3.91 7.01 27.52
CA LEU A 278 3.87 5.65 26.99
C LEU A 278 3.60 5.67 25.48
N VAL A 279 2.77 6.59 24.99
CA VAL A 279 2.59 6.88 23.57
C VAL A 279 3.91 7.34 22.97
N ARG A 280 4.59 8.31 23.61
CA ARG A 280 5.91 8.82 23.19
C ARG A 280 6.93 7.69 23.06
N THR A 281 7.12 6.92 24.13
CA THR A 281 8.13 5.84 24.15
C THR A 281 7.82 4.74 23.13
N SER A 282 6.55 4.40 22.95
CA SER A 282 6.10 3.39 21.98
C SER A 282 6.28 3.85 20.53
N ALA A 283 5.85 5.07 20.20
CA ALA A 283 5.97 5.65 18.87
C ALA A 283 7.45 5.88 18.47
N LEU A 284 8.25 6.47 19.36
CA LEU A 284 9.68 6.67 19.12
C LEU A 284 10.45 5.35 19.11
N GLY A 285 10.02 4.34 19.89
CA GLY A 285 10.59 3.00 19.84
C GLY A 285 10.36 2.32 18.49
N ALA A 286 9.20 2.54 17.87
CA ALA A 286 8.91 2.07 16.51
C ALA A 286 9.77 2.76 15.46
N LEU A 287 9.95 4.08 15.59
CA LEU A 287 10.83 4.87 14.71
C LEU A 287 12.30 4.43 14.83
N ARG A 288 12.82 4.29 16.05
CA ARG A 288 14.19 3.83 16.31
C ARG A 288 14.47 2.43 15.78
N ALA A 289 13.48 1.53 15.83
CA ALA A 289 13.61 0.21 15.20
C ALA A 289 13.78 0.26 13.68
N GLN A 290 13.49 1.41 13.04
CA GLN A 290 13.78 1.67 11.63
C GLN A 290 15.15 2.32 11.40
N GLY A 291 15.93 2.55 12.46
CA GLY A 291 17.17 3.32 12.42
C GLY A 291 16.92 4.80 12.10
N LEU A 292 15.82 5.36 12.62
CA LEU A 292 15.42 6.75 12.39
C LEU A 292 15.15 7.47 13.72
N GLU A 293 15.34 8.77 13.71
CA GLU A 293 14.87 9.74 14.71
C GLU A 293 13.89 10.73 14.06
N LEU A 294 13.22 11.58 14.86
CA LEU A 294 12.25 12.54 14.34
C LEU A 294 12.89 13.48 13.32
N ARG A 295 14.11 13.97 13.58
CA ARG A 295 14.85 14.86 12.67
C ARG A 295 15.09 14.24 11.29
N ASP A 296 15.13 12.91 11.21
CA ASP A 296 15.37 12.17 9.96
C ASP A 296 14.10 12.06 9.11
N LEU A 297 12.92 12.44 9.61
CA LEU A 297 11.67 12.47 8.85
C LEU A 297 11.58 13.70 7.92
N ARG A 298 12.70 14.05 7.27
CA ARG A 298 12.80 15.16 6.30
C ARG A 298 13.41 14.65 5.00
N VAL A 299 12.82 15.05 3.86
CA VAL A 299 13.43 14.80 2.55
C VAL A 299 14.36 15.97 2.23
N PRO A 300 15.67 15.75 2.02
CA PRO A 300 16.63 16.83 1.80
C PRO A 300 16.26 17.75 0.63
N ASP A 301 16.33 19.06 0.87
CA ASP A 301 16.10 20.13 -0.11
C ASP A 301 14.79 19.97 -0.93
N THR A 302 13.74 19.43 -0.30
CA THR A 302 12.49 19.09 -1.00
C THR A 302 11.26 19.41 -0.14
N PRO A 303 10.92 20.70 0.04
CA PRO A 303 9.82 21.12 0.92
C PRO A 303 8.44 20.59 0.48
N GLN A 304 8.26 20.24 -0.80
CA GLN A 304 7.04 19.63 -1.31
C GLN A 304 6.83 18.15 -0.91
N LEU A 305 7.84 17.51 -0.29
CA LEU A 305 7.78 16.14 0.23
C LEU A 305 8.08 16.15 1.73
N PHE A 306 7.02 16.23 2.54
CA PHE A 306 7.14 16.34 3.99
C PHE A 306 6.21 15.37 4.71
N PHE A 307 6.62 14.97 5.92
CA PHE A 307 5.77 14.25 6.85
C PHE A 307 4.94 15.27 7.64
N LYS A 308 3.68 14.96 7.88
CA LYS A 308 2.78 15.81 8.67
C LYS A 308 2.42 15.09 9.96
N HIS A 309 2.57 15.78 11.08
CA HIS A 309 2.07 15.30 12.36
C HIS A 309 0.53 15.28 12.33
N GLU A 310 -0.06 14.16 12.71
CA GLU A 310 -1.51 13.99 12.76
C GLU A 310 -1.88 13.02 13.88
N GLU A 311 -2.80 13.45 14.74
CA GLU A 311 -3.38 12.59 15.76
C GLU A 311 -4.47 11.71 15.15
N ARG A 312 -4.34 10.40 15.35
CA ARG A 312 -5.28 9.41 14.83
C ARG A 312 -5.93 8.67 15.99
N PRO A 313 -7.27 8.50 16.01
CA PRO A 313 -7.92 7.67 17.03
C PRO A 313 -7.33 6.27 17.06
N LEU A 314 -6.92 5.80 18.24
CA LEU A 314 -6.28 4.49 18.41
C LEU A 314 -7.24 3.34 18.11
N PHE A 315 -8.51 3.49 18.51
CA PHE A 315 -9.58 2.53 18.26
C PHE A 315 -10.67 3.12 17.36
N VAL A 316 -11.36 2.21 16.66
CA VAL A 316 -12.64 2.47 16.03
C VAL A 316 -13.67 1.51 16.58
N VAL A 317 -14.84 2.04 16.92
CA VAL A 317 -16.00 1.23 17.33
C VAL A 317 -16.97 1.18 16.15
N PRO A 318 -17.13 0.02 15.47
CA PRO A 318 -18.04 -0.07 14.34
C PRO A 318 -19.48 0.19 14.77
N GLY A 319 -20.08 1.25 14.22
CA GLY A 319 -21.47 1.59 14.49
C GLY A 319 -22.43 0.60 13.83
N LYS A 320 -23.58 0.33 14.46
CA LYS A 320 -24.63 -0.58 13.95
C LYS A 320 -24.09 -1.94 13.49
N LEU A 321 -23.05 -2.46 14.15
CA LEU A 321 -22.45 -3.75 13.81
C LEU A 321 -23.44 -4.90 14.07
N ARG A 322 -23.74 -5.65 13.01
CA ARG A 322 -24.60 -6.85 13.05
C ARG A 322 -24.05 -7.94 12.14
N ALA A 323 -24.27 -9.18 12.54
CA ALA A 323 -24.11 -10.36 11.70
C ALA A 323 -25.48 -11.04 11.59
N ASN A 324 -25.90 -11.37 10.37
CA ASN A 324 -27.10 -12.16 10.14
C ASN A 324 -26.82 -13.64 10.41
N GLU A 325 -27.88 -14.43 10.61
CA GLU A 325 -27.77 -15.88 10.74
C GLU A 325 -27.02 -16.51 9.57
N PRO A 326 -26.13 -17.49 9.82
CA PRO A 326 -25.45 -18.23 8.78
C PRO A 326 -26.42 -18.91 7.80
N ARG A 327 -26.13 -18.76 6.51
CA ARG A 327 -26.90 -19.40 5.43
C ARG A 327 -26.00 -20.32 4.61
N ALA A 328 -26.59 -21.23 3.85
CA ALA A 328 -25.84 -21.98 2.86
C ALA A 328 -25.17 -21.02 1.86
N ASP A 329 -23.92 -21.30 1.52
CA ASP A 329 -23.20 -20.56 0.49
C ASP A 329 -23.48 -21.18 -0.88
N GLU A 330 -24.24 -20.46 -1.70
CA GLU A 330 -24.61 -20.86 -3.05
C GLU A 330 -23.42 -20.98 -4.00
N LEU A 331 -22.28 -20.37 -3.68
CA LEU A 331 -21.07 -20.43 -4.50
C LEU A 331 -20.07 -21.51 -4.06
N ASN A 332 -20.20 -22.02 -2.83
CA ASN A 332 -19.26 -22.96 -2.23
C ASN A 332 -20.04 -24.12 -1.59
N ARG A 333 -20.18 -25.23 -2.34
CA ARG A 333 -21.00 -26.39 -1.93
C ARG A 333 -20.57 -26.90 -0.55
N GLY A 334 -21.53 -27.05 0.36
CA GLY A 334 -21.30 -27.54 1.73
C GLY A 334 -20.71 -26.49 2.68
N ARG A 335 -20.45 -25.27 2.22
CA ARG A 335 -19.96 -24.16 3.04
C ARG A 335 -21.09 -23.20 3.42
N ARG A 336 -20.81 -22.32 4.38
CA ARG A 336 -21.71 -21.30 4.90
C ARG A 336 -21.28 -19.90 4.46
N LYS A 337 -22.24 -18.98 4.43
CA LYS A 337 -22.01 -17.54 4.28
C LYS A 337 -22.66 -16.78 5.43
N VAL A 338 -22.08 -15.63 5.76
CA VAL A 338 -22.62 -14.70 6.76
C VAL A 338 -22.62 -13.29 6.19
N ASN A 339 -23.72 -12.57 6.39
CA ASN A 339 -23.85 -11.17 6.02
C ASN A 339 -23.53 -10.28 7.23
N LEU A 340 -22.54 -9.40 7.08
CA LEU A 340 -22.13 -8.41 8.07
C LEU A 340 -22.59 -7.02 7.62
N SER A 341 -23.07 -6.21 8.56
CA SER A 341 -23.37 -4.80 8.32
C SER A 341 -22.81 -3.93 9.43
N PHE A 342 -22.18 -2.81 9.08
CA PHE A 342 -21.63 -1.84 10.05
C PHE A 342 -21.34 -0.50 9.39
N THR A 343 -21.11 0.53 10.21
CA THR A 343 -20.69 1.87 9.77
C THR A 343 -19.33 2.23 10.37
N LEU A 344 -18.47 2.88 9.57
CA LEU A 344 -17.16 3.35 10.03
C LEU A 344 -16.95 4.83 9.69
N PRO A 345 -16.23 5.58 10.54
CA PRO A 345 -15.79 6.93 10.22
C PRO A 345 -14.78 6.93 9.04
N PRO A 346 -14.54 8.09 8.41
CA PRO A 346 -13.46 8.25 7.44
C PRO A 346 -12.11 7.82 8.02
N GLY A 347 -11.25 7.26 7.18
CA GLY A 347 -9.90 6.85 7.57
C GLY A 347 -9.81 5.49 8.29
N ALA A 348 -10.94 4.86 8.63
CA ALA A 348 -10.98 3.48 9.12
C ALA A 348 -11.15 2.46 7.98
N TYR A 349 -10.71 1.21 8.18
CA TYR A 349 -10.70 0.15 7.17
C TYR A 349 -11.71 -0.94 7.49
N ALA A 350 -12.70 -1.14 6.62
CA ALA A 350 -13.69 -2.22 6.76
C ALA A 350 -13.05 -3.61 6.77
N THR A 351 -11.95 -3.77 6.04
CA THR A 351 -11.17 -5.01 6.02
C THR A 351 -10.66 -5.39 7.40
N LEU A 352 -10.24 -4.43 8.24
CA LEU A 352 -9.79 -4.73 9.61
C LEU A 352 -10.93 -5.20 10.50
N VAL A 353 -12.13 -4.63 10.36
CA VAL A 353 -13.31 -5.10 11.09
C VAL A 353 -13.63 -6.54 10.73
N VAL A 354 -13.71 -6.85 9.42
CA VAL A 354 -14.00 -8.20 8.94
C VAL A 354 -12.94 -9.19 9.40
N ARG A 355 -11.65 -8.83 9.28
CA ARG A 355 -10.54 -9.68 9.71
C ARG A 355 -10.50 -9.88 11.22
N ARG A 356 -10.87 -8.86 12.00
CA ARG A 356 -10.99 -8.98 13.47
C ARG A 356 -12.16 -9.86 13.86
N LEU A 357 -13.29 -9.79 13.16
CA LEU A 357 -14.45 -10.65 13.39
C LEU A 357 -14.16 -12.12 13.05
N LEU A 358 -13.34 -12.36 12.02
CA LEU A 358 -13.03 -13.70 11.53
C LEU A 358 -11.61 -14.13 11.84
N TRP A 359 -11.05 -13.62 12.94
CA TRP A 359 -9.66 -13.87 13.30
C TRP A 359 -9.37 -15.38 13.44
N PHE A 360 -10.35 -16.14 13.94
CA PHE A 360 -10.27 -17.59 14.11
C PHE A 360 -10.25 -18.36 12.78
N ALA A 361 -10.96 -17.87 11.76
CA ALA A 361 -10.98 -18.48 10.43
C ALA A 361 -9.66 -18.18 9.69
N ALA A 362 -9.13 -16.98 9.88
CA ALA A 362 -7.81 -16.59 9.37
C ALA A 362 -6.67 -17.40 10.02
N ASP A 363 -6.80 -17.76 11.30
CA ASP A 363 -5.81 -18.58 12.01
C ASP A 363 -5.94 -20.07 11.70
N SER A 364 -7.15 -20.59 11.45
CA SER A 364 -7.35 -22.01 11.09
C SER A 364 -6.70 -22.35 9.74
N ARG A 365 -6.91 -21.51 8.72
CA ARG A 365 -6.30 -21.65 7.38
C ARG A 365 -4.78 -21.40 7.37
N ARG A 366 -4.22 -20.91 8.47
CA ARG A 366 -2.78 -20.66 8.66
C ARG A 366 -1.99 -21.96 8.82
N SER A 367 -2.62 -23.01 9.36
CA SER A 367 -1.98 -24.33 9.51
C SER A 367 -1.61 -24.97 8.17
N GLU A 368 -2.18 -24.47 7.06
CA GLU A 368 -2.06 -25.08 5.73
C GLU A 368 -1.20 -24.26 4.73
N GLN A 369 -0.77 -23.03 5.05
CA GLN A 369 -0.01 -22.18 4.10
C GLN A 369 1.38 -21.72 4.61
N PRO A 370 2.43 -21.78 3.76
CA PRO A 370 3.78 -21.38 4.16
C PRO A 370 3.89 -19.89 4.49
N VAL A 371 4.79 -19.57 5.43
CA VAL A 371 4.99 -18.22 5.96
C VAL A 371 5.66 -17.31 4.92
N GLY A 372 4.95 -16.29 4.44
CA GLY A 372 5.55 -15.19 3.67
C GLY A 372 6.59 -14.42 4.49
N ARG A 373 7.64 -13.91 3.84
CA ARG A 373 8.76 -13.20 4.49
C ARG A 373 8.27 -12.09 5.42
N ALA A 374 8.86 -12.03 6.62
CA ALA A 374 8.65 -10.93 7.55
C ALA A 374 9.28 -9.65 6.98
N TRP A 375 8.43 -8.70 6.56
CA TRP A 375 8.86 -7.36 6.18
C TRP A 375 9.02 -6.54 7.46
N GLY A 376 10.26 -6.29 7.86
CA GLY A 376 10.56 -5.65 9.15
C GLY A 376 12.01 -5.73 9.61
N ARG A 377 12.88 -6.46 8.91
CA ARG A 377 14.32 -6.40 9.18
C ARG A 377 14.93 -5.07 8.69
N PRO A 378 15.93 -4.52 9.39
CA PRO A 378 16.80 -3.47 8.86
C PRO A 378 17.38 -3.89 7.50
N LEU A 379 17.58 -2.91 6.62
CA LEU A 379 17.94 -3.09 5.20
C LEU A 379 19.35 -3.66 4.95
N GLU A 380 20.09 -4.09 5.98
CA GLU A 380 21.44 -4.63 5.77
C GLU A 380 21.44 -6.02 5.11
N GLU A 381 20.38 -6.82 5.25
CA GLU A 381 20.31 -8.13 4.61
C GLU A 381 19.74 -8.12 3.18
N ALA A 382 19.05 -7.05 2.76
CA ALA A 382 18.51 -6.93 1.40
C ALA A 382 19.48 -6.24 0.41
N ALA A 383 20.61 -5.73 0.90
CA ALA A 383 21.65 -5.10 0.08
C ALA A 383 22.77 -6.06 -0.38
N ARG A 384 22.74 -7.35 -0.01
CA ARG A 384 23.58 -8.36 -0.67
C ARG A 384 22.93 -8.76 -1.98
N VAL A 385 23.15 -7.95 -3.01
CA VAL A 385 23.08 -8.43 -4.39
C VAL A 385 23.99 -9.65 -4.47
N PRO A 386 23.49 -10.86 -4.77
CA PRO A 386 24.40 -11.92 -5.14
C PRO A 386 25.09 -11.44 -6.41
N ALA A 387 26.41 -11.26 -6.35
CA ALA A 387 27.20 -11.04 -7.54
C ALA A 387 26.77 -12.08 -8.58
N PRO A 388 26.57 -11.70 -9.86
CA PRO A 388 26.09 -12.63 -10.87
C PRO A 388 26.99 -13.87 -10.83
N THR A 389 26.39 -15.02 -10.54
CA THR A 389 27.01 -16.32 -10.68
C THR A 389 27.42 -16.45 -12.13
N ARG A 390 28.69 -16.15 -12.41
CA ARG A 390 29.29 -16.48 -13.70
C ARG A 390 29.13 -17.99 -13.88
N PRO A 391 28.64 -18.47 -15.03
CA PRO A 391 28.66 -19.91 -15.30
C PRO A 391 30.12 -20.37 -15.18
N ASN A 392 30.31 -21.50 -14.50
CA ASN A 392 31.61 -22.14 -14.32
C ASN A 392 32.35 -22.22 -15.67
N ALA A 393 33.31 -21.33 -15.87
CA ALA A 393 34.29 -21.50 -16.93
C ALA A 393 35.17 -22.71 -16.54
N PRO A 394 35.46 -23.63 -17.47
CA PRO A 394 36.32 -24.76 -17.17
C PRO A 394 37.67 -24.25 -16.67
N ARG A 395 38.18 -24.86 -15.61
CA ARG A 395 39.49 -24.55 -15.01
C ARG A 395 40.55 -24.59 -16.11
N GLN A 396 40.97 -23.42 -16.60
CA GLN A 396 42.15 -23.31 -17.44
C GLN A 396 43.37 -23.56 -16.55
N GLU A 397 44.08 -24.65 -16.83
CA GLU A 397 45.41 -24.90 -16.31
C GLU A 397 46.28 -23.66 -16.55
N LYS A 398 46.83 -23.11 -15.48
CA LYS A 398 47.71 -21.94 -15.56
C LYS A 398 49.01 -22.36 -16.25
N MET A 399 49.10 -22.17 -17.56
CA MET A 399 50.38 -22.29 -18.30
C MET A 399 51.45 -21.44 -17.62
N GLY A 400 52.60 -22.06 -17.34
CA GLY A 400 53.73 -21.45 -16.66
C GLY A 400 54.34 -20.30 -17.47
N PHE A 401 54.96 -19.34 -16.78
CA PHE A 401 55.53 -18.13 -17.38
C PHE A 401 56.47 -18.43 -18.57
N ARG A 402 57.30 -19.48 -18.46
CA ARG A 402 58.23 -19.90 -19.53
C ARG A 402 57.51 -20.41 -20.78
N GLU A 403 56.38 -21.08 -20.61
CA GLU A 403 55.58 -21.63 -21.72
C GLU A 403 54.82 -20.52 -22.47
N ARG A 404 54.36 -19.49 -21.75
CA ARG A 404 53.80 -18.27 -22.35
C ARG A 404 54.83 -17.51 -23.18
N GLN A 405 56.07 -17.42 -22.69
CA GLN A 405 57.16 -16.77 -23.44
C GLN A 405 57.50 -17.55 -24.72
N ARG A 406 57.51 -18.89 -24.68
CA ARG A 406 57.76 -19.72 -25.86
C ARG A 406 56.68 -19.53 -26.93
N LYS A 407 55.39 -19.62 -26.55
CA LYS A 407 54.27 -19.38 -27.48
C LYS A 407 54.26 -17.95 -28.04
N ARG A 408 54.65 -16.94 -27.27
CA ARG A 408 54.78 -15.55 -27.76
C ARG A 408 55.91 -15.41 -28.79
N LYS A 409 57.01 -16.14 -28.62
CA LYS A 409 58.14 -16.15 -29.55
C LYS A 409 57.79 -16.90 -30.84
N GLU A 410 57.10 -18.03 -30.74
CA GLU A 410 56.58 -18.81 -31.87
C GLU A 410 55.53 -18.01 -32.67
N ALA A 411 54.59 -17.32 -32.01
CA ALA A 411 53.60 -16.46 -32.67
C ALA A 411 54.24 -15.25 -33.38
N ARG A 412 55.29 -14.66 -32.80
CA ARG A 412 56.06 -13.59 -33.45
C ARG A 412 56.85 -14.10 -34.66
N ALA A 413 57.36 -15.33 -34.62
CA ALA A 413 58.03 -15.96 -35.75
C ALA A 413 57.03 -16.28 -36.88
N ALA A 414 55.84 -16.80 -36.55
CA ALA A 414 54.78 -17.08 -37.51
C ALA A 414 54.28 -15.80 -38.21
N ASN A 415 54.07 -14.71 -37.46
CA ASN A 415 53.67 -13.43 -38.05
C ASN A 415 54.76 -12.79 -38.92
N ARG A 416 56.05 -13.00 -38.60
CA ARG A 416 57.16 -12.56 -39.45
C ARG A 416 57.28 -13.38 -40.73
N ALA A 417 56.93 -14.67 -40.70
CA ALA A 417 56.91 -15.53 -41.89
C ALA A 417 55.71 -15.21 -42.79
N ALA A 418 54.55 -14.87 -42.21
CA ALA A 418 53.36 -14.45 -42.95
C ALA A 418 53.50 -13.07 -43.60
N ALA A 419 54.36 -12.18 -43.09
CA ALA A 419 54.64 -10.87 -43.67
C ALA A 419 55.74 -10.86 -44.74
N LYS A 420 56.32 -12.04 -45.06
CA LYS A 420 57.35 -12.23 -46.10
C LYS A 420 56.89 -13.10 -47.29
N LYS A 421 55.63 -13.50 -47.30
CA LYS A 421 54.89 -14.01 -48.47
C LYS A 421 53.90 -12.94 -48.87
#